data_AF-A0A3M1PLT9-F1
#
_entry.id   AF-A0A3M1PLT9-F1
#
_cell.length_a   1.000
_cell.length_b   1.000
_cell.length_c   1.000
_cell.angle_alpha   90.00
_cell.angle_beta   90.00
_cell.angle_gamma   90.00
#
_symmetry.space_group_name_H-M   'P 1'
#
loop_
_entity.id
_entity.type
_entity.pdbx_description
1 polymer ?
#
loop_
_entity_poly.entity_id
_entity_poly.type
_entity_poly.pdbx_seq_one_letter_code
_entity_poly.pdbx_strand_id
1 'polypeptide(L)'
;MKGAKGNGHPMPAGDRGEEMTRQPWIAHLAAAGVLDSHPPQRIETHISVIFLTSNRAFKLKKAVRLPFLDYATLAQRARMALREFWINRFFAPPLYRGLRPVLAIPAAKGSACYRIGPLAAPLPPADFEAALARLEDRRVVAQILHVSPEEGRPVDWLVEMRRFPEEARWDRRAGRGELAPEDAAALADIIAANHAAAPRHRERPASATLIRALDDVIHTLRQQGHGPWRQEARLVRHHDRLRKALEAVSPLLEARRRHGFQRRCHGDMHLANICTLDDRPWPFDAIEFSDDIGIIDCAYDLAFPVMDMLVRGVRQEAWTLFNRALEASGDITALRLWPVLMAMRATIRAMAEWGAGHPRAAESYRHFAESVLARVESRPARRPLWLAIGGLSGSGKSALARALGPQLEPLPGALWLRSDGIRKRLFNRRPEERLPPDAYTPFWHRRCYRRLLARARAAARAGWPAILDATWFHGGIRAELAAEAARCGVRLHTFWLHAPAEVLRERVMGRAGDASDADAAVLERQLAGYEEPPAGWTVLDATQAPAALVRAVIRSIAEEGEGR
;
A
#
# COMPACT_ATOMS: atom_id res chain seq x y z
N MET A 1 18.05 38.83 6.19
CA MET A 1 17.63 39.15 7.59
C MET A 1 16.30 38.47 7.87
N LYS A 2 16.25 37.65 8.94
CA LYS A 2 15.09 37.11 9.70
C LYS A 2 13.71 37.23 9.01
N GLY A 3 13.05 36.19 8.50
CA GLY A 3 12.73 34.92 9.19
C GLY A 3 11.29 34.98 9.70
N ALA A 4 10.30 34.96 8.79
CA ALA A 4 8.88 35.14 9.11
C ALA A 4 8.18 33.80 9.42
N LYS A 5 7.48 33.80 10.55
CA LYS A 5 6.75 32.72 11.20
C LYS A 5 5.58 32.23 10.32
N GLY A 6 5.38 30.90 10.27
CA GLY A 6 4.24 30.27 9.61
C GLY A 6 2.97 30.42 10.45
N ASN A 7 1.99 31.15 9.92
CA ASN A 7 0.68 31.34 10.51
C ASN A 7 -0.25 30.17 10.16
N GLY A 8 -0.67 29.42 11.17
CA GLY A 8 -1.93 28.69 11.12
C GLY A 8 -3.09 29.68 11.16
N HIS A 9 -4.12 29.46 10.33
CA HIS A 9 -5.37 30.18 10.45
C HIS A 9 -6.46 29.28 11.06
N PRO A 10 -7.20 29.78 12.07
CA PRO A 10 -8.26 29.06 12.75
C PRO A 10 -9.61 29.23 12.02
N MET A 11 -10.35 28.14 11.88
CA MET A 11 -11.82 28.18 11.84
C MET A 11 -12.32 27.85 13.25
N PRO A 12 -13.46 28.39 13.72
CA PRO A 12 -13.75 28.48 15.15
C PRO A 12 -13.88 27.08 15.74
N ALA A 13 -12.84 26.66 16.46
CA ALA A 13 -12.95 25.59 17.43
C ALA A 13 -13.98 26.07 18.45
N GLY A 14 -15.06 25.32 18.65
CA GLY A 14 -15.79 25.44 19.90
C GLY A 14 -14.77 25.32 21.03
N ASP A 15 -14.80 26.28 21.95
CA ASP A 15 -13.91 26.62 23.09
C ASP A 15 -13.12 25.50 23.82
N ARG A 16 -13.39 24.22 23.57
CA ARG A 16 -12.85 23.07 24.32
C ARG A 16 -11.52 22.51 23.80
N GLY A 17 -11.10 22.87 22.59
CA GLY A 17 -9.83 22.38 21.99
C GLY A 17 -8.57 23.02 22.60
N GLU A 18 -8.67 24.30 23.00
CA GLU A 18 -7.58 25.06 23.63
C GLU A 18 -7.48 24.83 25.15
N GLU A 19 -8.56 24.41 25.82
CA GLU A 19 -8.57 24.16 27.28
C GLU A 19 -7.64 23.02 27.72
N MET A 20 -7.30 22.09 26.83
CA MET A 20 -6.54 20.90 27.21
C MET A 20 -5.04 21.00 27.03
N THR A 21 -4.51 21.87 26.16
CA THR A 21 -3.07 22.19 26.19
C THR A 21 -2.67 22.82 27.54
N ARG A 22 -3.66 23.21 28.36
CA ARG A 22 -3.53 23.67 29.74
C ARG A 22 -3.70 22.56 30.80
N GLN A 23 -3.88 21.29 30.42
CA GLN A 23 -3.88 20.20 31.40
C GLN A 23 -2.50 20.11 32.07
N PRO A 24 -2.44 20.14 33.41
CA PRO A 24 -1.17 20.26 34.15
C PRO A 24 -0.22 19.08 33.90
N TRP A 25 -0.74 17.88 33.62
CA TRP A 25 0.08 16.73 33.28
C TRP A 25 0.74 16.82 31.90
N ILE A 26 0.17 17.54 30.93
CA ILE A 26 0.81 17.72 29.61
C ILE A 26 2.07 18.58 29.74
N ALA A 27 2.01 19.65 30.55
CA ALA A 27 3.19 20.46 30.88
C ALA A 27 4.24 19.64 31.64
N HIS A 28 3.81 18.81 32.59
CA HIS A 28 4.70 17.88 33.29
C HIS A 28 5.40 16.91 32.33
N LEU A 29 4.69 16.28 31.39
CA LEU A 29 5.29 15.38 30.40
C LEU A 29 6.32 16.08 29.49
N ALA A 30 6.16 17.38 29.25
CA ALA A 30 7.10 18.17 28.46
C ALA A 30 8.36 18.60 29.25
N ALA A 31 8.41 18.37 30.56
CA ALA A 31 9.55 18.76 31.38
C ALA A 31 10.74 17.80 31.24
N ALA A 32 11.95 18.33 31.43
CA ALA A 32 13.17 17.54 31.54
C ALA A 32 13.10 16.58 32.75
N GLY A 33 13.67 15.39 32.60
CA GLY A 33 13.70 14.36 33.63
C GLY A 33 12.40 13.55 33.78
N VAL A 34 11.35 13.86 33.02
CA VAL A 34 10.06 13.15 33.10
C VAL A 34 9.98 12.02 32.07
N LEU A 35 9.94 12.37 30.78
CA LEU A 35 9.96 11.36 29.69
C LEU A 35 11.37 11.03 29.22
N ASP A 36 12.30 11.97 29.39
CA ASP A 36 13.70 11.86 28.97
C ASP A 36 14.56 12.85 29.77
N SER A 37 15.89 12.73 29.69
CA SER A 37 16.80 13.64 30.41
C SER A 37 16.67 15.10 29.95
N HIS A 38 16.30 15.31 28.68
CA HIS A 38 16.02 16.62 28.09
C HIS A 38 14.52 16.79 27.81
N PRO A 39 14.01 18.03 27.71
CA PRO A 39 12.63 18.28 27.31
C PRO A 39 12.34 17.62 25.94
N PRO A 40 11.30 16.78 25.82
CA PRO A 40 10.95 16.17 24.54
C PRO A 40 10.43 17.22 23.55
N GLN A 41 10.66 16.99 22.26
CA GLN A 41 9.98 17.77 21.22
C GLN A 41 8.49 17.41 21.24
N ARG A 42 7.64 18.43 21.36
CA ARG A 42 6.18 18.27 21.34
C ARG A 42 5.63 18.59 19.96
N ILE A 43 4.83 17.67 19.43
CA ILE A 43 4.06 17.83 18.20
C ILE A 43 2.58 17.71 18.55
N GLU A 44 1.76 18.61 18.02
CA GLU A 44 0.31 18.57 18.22
C GLU A 44 -0.42 18.34 16.91
N THR A 45 -1.44 17.49 16.98
CA THR A 45 -2.41 17.29 15.91
C THR A 45 -3.81 17.70 16.40
N HIS A 46 -4.80 17.59 15.53
CA HIS A 46 -6.20 17.82 15.88
C HIS A 46 -6.69 16.92 17.04
N ILE A 47 -6.15 15.70 17.15
CA ILE A 47 -6.66 14.67 18.07
C ILE A 47 -5.60 14.05 18.98
N SER A 48 -4.33 14.47 18.88
CA SER A 48 -3.24 13.89 19.68
C SER A 48 -2.14 14.89 20.02
N VAL A 49 -1.41 14.60 21.09
CA VAL A 49 -0.15 15.23 21.45
C VAL A 49 0.93 14.15 21.41
N ILE A 50 2.04 14.42 20.72
CA ILE A 50 3.16 13.50 20.57
C ILE A 50 4.39 14.11 21.22
N PHE A 51 5.07 13.35 22.05
CA PHE A 51 6.35 13.71 22.66
C PHE A 51 7.47 12.84 22.08
N LEU A 52 8.44 13.47 21.43
CA LEU A 52 9.61 12.81 20.87
C LEU A 52 10.80 12.99 21.81
N THR A 53 11.22 11.89 22.42
CA THR A 53 12.42 11.78 23.27
C THR A 53 13.60 11.26 22.45
N SER A 54 14.79 11.14 23.03
CA SER A 54 16.01 10.68 22.36
C SER A 54 15.82 9.33 21.63
N ASN A 55 15.07 8.38 22.20
CA ASN A 55 14.89 7.03 21.63
C ASN A 55 13.43 6.52 21.59
N ARG A 56 12.47 7.26 22.14
CA ARG A 56 11.04 6.89 22.18
C ARG A 56 10.14 8.01 21.68
N ALA A 57 8.95 7.64 21.24
CA ALA A 57 7.85 8.55 20.99
C ALA A 57 6.68 8.16 21.90
N PHE A 58 5.98 9.14 22.46
CA PHE A 58 4.80 8.93 23.29
C PHE A 58 3.63 9.69 22.70
N LYS A 59 2.53 8.99 22.39
CA LYS A 59 1.32 9.59 21.84
C LYS A 59 0.19 9.57 22.87
N LEU A 60 -0.38 10.74 23.11
CA LEU A 60 -1.50 10.96 24.02
C LEU A 60 -2.73 11.42 23.20
N LYS A 61 -3.92 10.91 23.54
CA LYS A 61 -5.17 11.32 22.88
C LYS A 61 -5.67 12.64 23.46
N LYS A 62 -6.05 13.58 22.61
CA LYS A 62 -6.70 14.83 23.03
C LYS A 62 -8.14 14.50 23.48
N ALA A 63 -8.52 14.86 24.70
CA ALA A 63 -9.89 15.01 25.17
C ALA A 63 -10.71 16.03 24.34
N VAL A 64 -11.11 15.62 23.14
CA VAL A 64 -11.95 16.38 22.23
C VAL A 64 -13.18 15.58 21.84
N ARG A 65 -14.22 16.28 21.41
CA ARG A 65 -15.39 15.71 20.74
C ARG A 65 -15.54 16.38 19.39
N LEU A 66 -15.38 15.60 18.34
CA LEU A 66 -15.54 15.98 16.93
C LEU A 66 -16.74 15.21 16.36
N PRO A 67 -17.32 15.64 15.22
CA PRO A 67 -18.48 14.96 14.62
C PRO A 67 -18.29 13.46 14.37
N PHE A 68 -17.05 13.03 14.14
CA PHE A 68 -16.67 11.66 13.81
C PHE A 68 -15.88 10.96 14.94
N LEU A 69 -15.69 11.61 16.10
CA LEU A 69 -14.77 11.14 17.14
C LEU A 69 -15.10 11.65 18.54
N ASP A 70 -15.19 10.77 19.54
CA ASP A 70 -15.38 11.19 20.95
C ASP A 70 -14.29 10.64 21.87
N TYR A 71 -13.39 11.52 22.29
CA TYR A 71 -12.29 11.28 23.24
C TYR A 71 -12.50 12.05 24.56
N ALA A 72 -13.68 12.64 24.78
CA ALA A 72 -13.91 13.56 25.89
C ALA A 72 -13.59 12.96 27.28
N THR A 73 -13.87 11.67 27.48
CA THR A 73 -13.67 11.01 28.78
C THR A 73 -12.35 10.23 28.85
N LEU A 74 -11.77 10.09 30.05
CA LEU A 74 -10.60 9.25 30.28
C LEU A 74 -10.80 7.82 29.79
N ALA A 75 -11.98 7.24 30.03
CA ALA A 75 -12.31 5.89 29.58
C ALA A 75 -12.30 5.76 28.05
N GLN A 76 -12.79 6.77 27.32
CA GLN A 76 -12.71 6.79 25.86
C GLN A 76 -11.26 6.91 25.38
N ARG A 77 -10.43 7.73 26.03
CA ARG A 77 -9.01 7.83 25.68
C ARG A 77 -8.24 6.54 25.95
N ALA A 78 -8.49 5.89 27.09
CA ALA A 78 -7.94 4.58 27.43
C ALA A 78 -8.31 3.52 26.37
N ARG A 79 -9.59 3.47 26.01
CA ARG A 79 -10.12 2.60 24.96
C ARG A 79 -9.39 2.79 23.63
N MET A 80 -9.20 4.05 23.23
CA MET A 80 -8.63 4.41 21.92
C MET A 80 -7.12 4.24 21.89
N ALA A 81 -6.42 4.50 23.00
CA ALA A 81 -5.00 4.18 23.13
C ALA A 81 -4.76 2.67 23.01
N LEU A 82 -5.61 1.85 23.65
CA LEU A 82 -5.52 0.39 23.57
C LEU A 82 -5.82 -0.11 22.15
N ARG A 83 -6.85 0.45 21.52
CA ARG A 83 -7.21 0.14 20.13
C ARG A 83 -6.11 0.53 19.15
N GLU A 84 -5.51 1.72 19.30
CA GLU A 84 -4.33 2.15 18.52
C GLU A 84 -3.19 1.15 18.68
N PHE A 85 -2.84 0.81 19.92
CA PHE A 85 -1.75 -0.13 20.20
C PHE A 85 -2.00 -1.50 19.54
N TRP A 86 -3.19 -2.07 19.71
CA TRP A 86 -3.52 -3.38 19.15
C TRP A 86 -3.54 -3.40 17.62
N ILE A 87 -4.19 -2.42 16.99
CA ILE A 87 -4.27 -2.35 15.52
C ILE A 87 -2.89 -2.09 14.93
N ASN A 88 -2.15 -1.13 15.46
CA ASN A 88 -0.88 -0.77 14.85
C ASN A 88 0.25 -1.74 15.16
N ARG A 89 0.22 -2.45 16.29
CA ARG A 89 1.18 -3.52 16.57
C ARG A 89 1.06 -4.67 15.56
N PHE A 90 -0.09 -4.86 14.93
CA PHE A 90 -0.24 -5.81 13.83
C PHE A 90 0.54 -5.38 12.58
N PHE A 91 0.54 -4.08 12.25
CA PHE A 91 1.25 -3.54 11.08
C PHE A 91 2.73 -3.28 11.33
N ALA A 92 3.09 -2.78 12.52
CA ALA A 92 4.45 -2.43 12.93
C ALA A 92 4.79 -2.95 14.34
N PRO A 93 4.93 -4.28 14.54
CA PRO A 93 5.28 -4.88 15.82
C PRO A 93 6.51 -4.28 16.53
N PRO A 94 7.63 -3.96 15.86
CA PRO A 94 8.81 -3.40 16.54
C PRO A 94 8.62 -1.93 16.94
N LEU A 95 7.64 -1.23 16.34
CA LEU A 95 7.41 0.19 16.59
C LEU A 95 6.55 0.41 17.83
N TYR A 96 5.47 -0.35 17.99
CA TYR A 96 4.49 -0.16 19.08
C TYR A 96 4.83 -1.02 20.29
N ARG A 97 5.26 -0.40 21.40
CA ARG A 97 5.81 -1.10 22.58
C ARG A 97 4.77 -1.43 23.65
N GLY A 98 3.80 -0.55 23.86
CA GLY A 98 2.76 -0.72 24.86
C GLY A 98 2.08 0.58 25.26
N LEU A 99 1.39 0.56 26.38
CA LEU A 99 0.73 1.70 27.00
C LEU A 99 1.35 2.01 28.36
N ARG A 100 1.34 3.30 28.73
CA ARG A 100 1.67 3.75 30.09
C ARG A 100 0.55 4.64 30.64
N PRO A 101 0.10 4.42 31.88
CA PRO A 101 -0.79 5.38 32.51
C PRO A 101 -0.01 6.63 32.91
N VAL A 102 -0.66 7.78 32.79
CA VAL A 102 -0.26 9.02 33.46
C VAL A 102 -1.00 9.06 34.77
N LEU A 103 -0.27 9.09 35.89
CA LEU A 103 -0.81 8.92 37.23
C LEU A 103 -0.73 10.24 37.99
N ALA A 104 -1.83 10.66 38.58
CA ALA A 104 -1.86 11.73 39.56
C ALA A 104 -1.66 11.15 40.97
N ILE A 105 -0.67 11.68 41.67
CA ILE A 105 -0.39 11.37 43.07
C ILE A 105 -0.80 12.58 43.90
N PRO A 106 -1.63 12.39 44.95
CA PRO A 106 -1.96 13.47 45.88
C PRO A 106 -0.69 14.05 46.50
N ALA A 107 -0.55 15.38 46.46
CA ALA A 107 0.51 16.11 47.12
C ALA A 107 -0.06 17.02 48.22
N ALA A 108 0.81 17.62 49.03
CA ALA A 108 0.40 18.53 50.09
C ALA A 108 -0.43 19.71 49.55
N LYS A 109 -1.37 20.21 50.38
CA LYS A 109 -2.24 21.36 50.08
C LYS A 109 -3.16 21.22 48.86
N GLY A 110 -3.59 19.99 48.53
CA GLY A 110 -4.56 19.76 47.44
C GLY A 110 -3.99 19.88 46.03
N SER A 111 -2.66 19.98 45.91
CA SER A 111 -1.95 19.88 44.63
C SER A 111 -1.78 18.40 44.22
N ALA A 112 -1.49 18.15 42.95
CA ALA A 112 -1.16 16.82 42.45
C ALA A 112 0.21 16.83 41.76
N CYS A 113 1.05 15.87 42.11
CA CYS A 113 2.24 15.54 41.33
C CYS A 113 1.86 14.48 40.29
N TYR A 114 2.51 14.50 39.13
CA TYR A 114 2.29 13.52 38.08
C TYR A 114 3.49 12.59 37.98
N ARG A 115 3.24 11.34 37.60
CA ARG A 115 4.28 10.41 37.19
C ARG A 115 3.77 9.53 36.06
N ILE A 116 4.71 8.89 35.38
CA ILE A 116 4.41 7.90 34.36
C ILE A 116 4.46 6.52 35.02
N GLY A 117 3.40 5.72 34.85
CA GLY A 117 3.34 4.36 35.36
C GLY A 117 4.15 3.35 34.55
N PRO A 118 4.10 2.07 34.96
CA PRO A 118 4.80 0.99 34.26
C PRO A 118 4.29 0.81 32.82
N LEU A 119 5.13 0.23 31.97
CA LEU A 119 4.73 -0.15 30.61
C LEU A 119 3.90 -1.43 30.65
N ALA A 120 2.66 -1.33 30.20
CA ALA A 120 1.78 -2.47 29.96
C ALA A 120 1.75 -2.75 28.44
N ALA A 121 2.03 -3.99 28.04
CA ALA A 121 1.92 -4.42 26.65
C ALA A 121 0.86 -5.51 26.51
N PRO A 122 -0.43 -5.20 26.80
CA PRO A 122 -1.49 -6.20 26.77
C PRO A 122 -1.61 -6.75 25.36
N LEU A 123 -1.29 -8.02 25.16
CA LEU A 123 -1.48 -8.66 23.86
C LEU A 123 -2.99 -8.84 23.61
N PRO A 124 -3.47 -8.60 22.39
CA PRO A 124 -4.85 -8.91 22.07
C PRO A 124 -5.09 -10.42 22.24
N PRO A 125 -6.28 -10.84 22.74
CA PRO A 125 -6.73 -12.22 22.71
C PRO A 125 -6.69 -12.82 21.28
N ALA A 126 -6.71 -14.16 21.20
CA ALA A 126 -6.67 -14.88 19.92
C ALA A 126 -7.80 -14.44 18.96
N ASP A 127 -9.00 -14.14 19.49
CA ASP A 127 -10.08 -13.51 18.73
C ASP A 127 -9.95 -11.97 18.77
N PHE A 128 -9.18 -11.45 17.81
CA PHE A 128 -8.84 -10.03 17.73
C PHE A 128 -10.06 -9.11 17.58
N GLU A 129 -11.07 -9.51 16.78
CA GLU A 129 -12.26 -8.67 16.55
C GLU A 129 -13.21 -8.71 17.73
N ALA A 130 -13.45 -9.88 18.33
CA ALA A 130 -14.23 -9.95 19.56
C ALA A 130 -13.56 -9.13 20.67
N ALA A 131 -12.23 -9.14 20.75
CA ALA A 131 -11.50 -8.31 21.68
C ALA A 131 -11.70 -6.81 21.41
N LEU A 132 -11.59 -6.37 20.14
CA LEU A 132 -11.83 -4.99 19.74
C LEU A 132 -13.26 -4.52 20.03
N ALA A 133 -14.26 -5.37 19.80
CA ALA A 133 -15.66 -5.08 20.10
C ALA A 133 -15.89 -4.92 21.62
N ARG A 134 -15.26 -5.78 22.44
CA ARG A 134 -15.35 -5.69 23.91
C ARG A 134 -14.74 -4.41 24.47
N LEU A 135 -13.85 -3.73 23.74
CA LEU A 135 -13.31 -2.45 24.18
C LEU A 135 -14.39 -1.35 24.30
N GLU A 136 -15.58 -1.55 23.75
CA GLU A 136 -16.73 -0.66 23.99
C GLU A 136 -17.15 -0.61 25.47
N ASP A 137 -16.94 -1.71 26.22
CA ASP A 137 -17.18 -1.73 27.65
C ASP A 137 -15.98 -1.13 28.42
N ARG A 138 -16.24 -0.01 29.10
CA ARG A 138 -15.25 0.69 29.93
C ARG A 138 -14.70 -0.19 31.05
N ARG A 139 -15.48 -1.15 31.56
CA ARG A 139 -15.04 -2.09 32.61
C ARG A 139 -13.97 -3.03 32.08
N VAL A 140 -14.13 -3.52 30.86
CA VAL A 140 -13.13 -4.38 30.18
C VAL A 140 -11.83 -3.61 29.99
N VAL A 141 -11.89 -2.36 29.51
CA VAL A 141 -10.69 -1.52 29.34
C VAL A 141 -9.96 -1.30 30.67
N ALA A 142 -10.71 -1.01 31.75
CA ALA A 142 -10.14 -0.81 33.08
C ALA A 142 -9.50 -2.10 33.64
N GLN A 143 -10.07 -3.27 33.35
CA GLN A 143 -9.48 -4.57 33.72
C GLN A 143 -8.20 -4.87 32.95
N ILE A 144 -8.17 -4.59 31.63
CA ILE A 144 -6.99 -4.84 30.79
C ILE A 144 -5.81 -3.96 31.22
N LEU A 145 -6.10 -2.68 31.48
CA LEU A 145 -5.06 -1.70 31.77
C LEU A 145 -4.73 -1.58 33.27
N HIS A 146 -5.43 -2.34 34.12
CA HIS A 146 -5.38 -2.34 35.59
C HIS A 146 -4.24 -1.52 36.22
N VAL A 147 -4.61 -0.46 36.95
CA VAL A 147 -3.69 0.34 37.78
C VAL A 147 -4.09 0.15 39.23
N SER A 148 -3.13 -0.24 40.07
CA SER A 148 -3.40 -0.41 41.50
C SER A 148 -3.65 0.95 42.17
N PRO A 149 -4.53 1.05 43.18
CA PRO A 149 -4.77 2.31 43.90
C PRO A 149 -3.49 2.91 44.52
N GLU A 150 -2.55 2.06 44.92
CA GLU A 150 -1.24 2.44 45.49
C GLU A 150 -0.35 3.15 44.48
N GLU A 151 -0.53 2.88 43.18
CA GLU A 151 0.22 3.54 42.13
C GLU A 151 -0.25 4.98 41.87
N GLY A 152 -1.46 5.34 42.29
CA GLY A 152 -2.08 6.64 42.08
C GLY A 152 -3.24 6.60 41.07
N ARG A 153 -3.90 7.74 40.88
CA ARG A 153 -5.11 7.82 40.06
C ARG A 153 -4.76 8.07 38.58
N PRO A 154 -5.18 7.21 37.64
CA PRO A 154 -4.99 7.48 36.22
C PRO A 154 -5.69 8.78 35.79
N VAL A 155 -4.97 9.64 35.09
CA VAL A 155 -5.48 10.87 34.49
C VAL A 155 -5.38 10.87 32.96
N ASP A 156 -4.48 10.05 32.39
CA ASP A 156 -4.42 9.79 30.95
C ASP A 156 -3.63 8.52 30.60
N TRP A 157 -3.50 8.23 29.31
CA TRP A 157 -2.74 7.10 28.75
C TRP A 157 -1.82 7.54 27.62
N LEU A 158 -0.58 7.03 27.65
CA LEU A 158 0.41 7.18 26.60
C LEU A 158 0.54 5.88 25.82
N VAL A 159 0.48 5.94 24.50
CA VAL A 159 1.00 4.87 23.63
C VAL A 159 2.50 5.09 23.50
N GLU A 160 3.31 4.15 24.01
CA GLU A 160 4.77 4.19 23.88
C GLU A 160 5.20 3.50 22.58
N MET A 161 6.00 4.22 21.79
CA MET A 161 6.55 3.78 20.52
C MET A 161 8.08 3.91 20.52
N ARG A 162 8.76 3.07 19.73
CA ARG A 162 10.17 3.30 19.37
C ARG A 162 10.25 4.55 18.48
N ARG A 163 11.20 5.45 18.75
CA ARG A 163 11.41 6.59 17.84
C ARG A 163 12.17 6.14 16.60
N PHE A 164 11.85 6.74 15.46
CA PHE A 164 12.61 6.65 14.22
C PHE A 164 12.89 8.08 13.70
N PRO A 165 13.96 8.30 12.93
CA PRO A 165 14.25 9.60 12.34
C PRO A 165 13.19 9.97 11.30
N GLU A 166 12.85 11.26 11.18
CA GLU A 166 11.81 11.71 10.23
C GLU A 166 12.15 11.37 8.77
N GLU A 167 13.45 11.31 8.48
CA GLU A 167 14.07 10.99 7.22
C GLU A 167 13.80 9.54 6.80
N ALA A 168 13.49 8.65 7.75
CA ALA A 168 13.13 7.27 7.47
C ALA A 168 11.69 7.12 6.96
N ARG A 169 10.86 8.16 7.02
CA ARG A 169 9.52 8.14 6.42
C ARG A 169 9.61 8.06 4.90
N TRP A 170 8.74 7.26 4.29
CA TRP A 170 8.81 6.97 2.86
C TRP A 170 8.46 8.17 1.98
N ASP A 171 7.66 9.11 2.46
CA ASP A 171 7.42 10.37 1.76
C ASP A 171 8.71 11.19 1.61
N ARG A 172 9.59 11.15 2.63
CA ARG A 172 10.91 11.80 2.64
C ARG A 172 11.94 11.03 1.83
N ARG A 173 12.04 9.70 2.00
CA ARG A 173 12.91 8.83 1.19
C ARG A 173 12.60 8.95 -0.30
N ALA A 174 11.32 8.92 -0.68
CA ALA A 174 10.90 9.09 -2.07
C ALA A 174 11.31 10.47 -2.62
N GLY A 175 11.17 11.54 -1.82
CA GLY A 175 11.61 12.88 -2.20
C GLY A 175 13.12 13.02 -2.42
N ARG A 176 13.93 12.13 -1.84
CA ARG A 176 15.39 12.06 -2.01
C ARG A 176 15.84 11.00 -3.03
N GLY A 177 14.93 10.26 -3.63
CA GLY A 177 15.27 9.16 -4.55
C GLY A 177 15.89 7.95 -3.86
N GLU A 178 15.64 7.76 -2.56
CA GLU A 178 16.23 6.70 -1.75
C GLU A 178 15.33 5.47 -1.59
N LEU A 179 14.17 5.45 -2.25
CA LEU A 179 13.26 4.31 -2.20
C LEU A 179 13.59 3.36 -3.35
N ALA A 180 13.89 2.09 -3.03
CA ALA A 180 14.23 1.08 -4.01
C ALA A 180 13.06 0.12 -4.31
N PRO A 181 13.04 -0.57 -5.46
CA PRO A 181 12.05 -1.60 -5.75
C PRO A 181 11.99 -2.71 -4.69
N GLU A 182 13.12 -3.03 -4.07
CA GLU A 182 13.24 -4.04 -3.00
C GLU A 182 12.49 -3.61 -1.73
N ASP A 183 12.55 -2.33 -1.37
CA ASP A 183 11.76 -1.77 -0.28
C ASP A 183 10.26 -1.97 -0.56
N ALA A 184 9.83 -1.61 -1.78
CA ALA A 184 8.44 -1.75 -2.22
C ALA A 184 7.97 -3.22 -2.23
N ALA A 185 8.84 -4.15 -2.61
CA ALA A 185 8.55 -5.58 -2.54
C ALA A 185 8.40 -6.08 -1.09
N ALA A 186 9.26 -5.64 -0.17
CA ALA A 186 9.16 -5.98 1.24
C ALA A 186 7.86 -5.43 1.87
N LEU A 187 7.47 -4.21 1.52
CA LEU A 187 6.18 -3.66 1.94
C LEU A 187 5.01 -4.47 1.40
N ALA A 188 5.06 -4.89 0.14
CA ALA A 188 4.02 -5.71 -0.47
C ALA A 188 3.80 -7.02 0.29
N ASP A 189 4.89 -7.66 0.73
CA ASP A 189 4.84 -8.90 1.52
C ASP A 189 4.19 -8.66 2.90
N ILE A 190 4.53 -7.56 3.56
CA ILE A 190 3.91 -7.16 4.84
C ILE A 190 2.40 -6.90 4.65
N ILE A 191 2.03 -6.13 3.63
CA ILE A 191 0.61 -5.85 3.33
C ILE A 191 -0.16 -7.15 3.05
N ALA A 192 0.38 -8.02 2.19
CA ALA A 192 -0.27 -9.28 1.84
C ALA A 192 -0.43 -10.21 3.06
N ALA A 193 0.59 -10.30 3.92
CA ALA A 193 0.52 -11.08 5.17
C ALA A 193 -0.55 -10.52 6.12
N ASN A 194 -0.57 -9.19 6.29
CA ASN A 194 -1.53 -8.51 7.15
C ASN A 194 -2.97 -8.67 6.64
N HIS A 195 -3.19 -8.47 5.34
CA HIS A 195 -4.50 -8.73 4.72
C HIS A 195 -4.92 -10.19 4.85
N ALA A 196 -4.00 -11.14 4.70
CA ALA A 196 -4.32 -12.56 4.84
C ALA A 196 -4.76 -12.93 6.27
N ALA A 197 -4.05 -12.41 7.28
CA ALA A 197 -4.30 -12.68 8.70
C ALA A 197 -5.46 -11.87 9.29
N ALA A 198 -5.80 -10.70 8.74
CA ALA A 198 -6.91 -9.88 9.21
C ALA A 198 -8.27 -10.57 9.03
N PRO A 199 -9.21 -10.46 9.98
CA PRO A 199 -10.53 -11.09 9.86
C PRO A 199 -11.34 -10.61 8.64
N ARG A 200 -12.16 -11.52 8.13
CA ARG A 200 -13.02 -11.27 6.97
C ARG A 200 -14.32 -10.64 7.43
N HIS A 201 -14.63 -9.47 6.88
CA HIS A 201 -15.86 -8.76 7.16
C HIS A 201 -16.82 -8.89 5.98
N ARG A 202 -18.05 -9.34 6.26
CA ARG A 202 -19.09 -9.56 5.24
C ARG A 202 -20.36 -8.78 5.52
N GLU A 203 -20.48 -8.08 6.63
CA GLU A 203 -21.75 -7.46 7.02
C GLU A 203 -21.87 -6.01 6.51
N ARG A 204 -20.74 -5.32 6.38
CA ARG A 204 -20.70 -3.91 5.97
C ARG A 204 -20.79 -3.76 4.45
N PRO A 205 -21.74 -3.00 3.89
CA PRO A 205 -21.81 -2.81 2.43
C PRO A 205 -20.57 -2.04 1.94
N ALA A 206 -19.74 -2.68 1.11
CA ALA A 206 -18.45 -2.15 0.71
C ALA A 206 -18.60 -0.91 -0.19
N SER A 207 -19.50 -0.98 -1.16
CA SER A 207 -19.76 0.12 -2.09
C SER A 207 -20.40 1.32 -1.41
N ALA A 208 -21.46 1.12 -0.63
CA ALA A 208 -22.16 2.20 0.07
C ALA A 208 -21.23 2.93 1.08
N THR A 209 -20.35 2.20 1.76
CA THR A 209 -19.37 2.81 2.68
C THR A 209 -18.36 3.69 1.93
N LEU A 210 -17.88 3.25 0.77
CA LEU A 210 -16.95 4.02 -0.04
C LEU A 210 -17.61 5.28 -0.66
N ILE A 211 -18.88 5.18 -1.06
CA ILE A 211 -19.67 6.33 -1.55
C ILE A 211 -19.90 7.35 -0.45
N ARG A 212 -20.28 6.92 0.77
CA ARG A 212 -20.40 7.83 1.92
C ARG A 212 -19.09 8.54 2.23
N ALA A 213 -17.97 7.80 2.22
CA ALA A 213 -16.65 8.41 2.42
C ALA A 213 -16.32 9.46 1.35
N LEU A 214 -16.75 9.27 0.09
CA LEU A 214 -16.64 10.30 -0.93
C LEU A 214 -17.48 11.53 -0.59
N ASP A 215 -18.75 11.33 -0.23
CA ASP A 215 -19.68 12.41 0.11
C ASP A 215 -19.12 13.25 1.28
N ASP A 216 -18.55 12.61 2.31
CA ASP A 216 -17.91 13.25 3.47
C ASP A 216 -16.67 14.07 3.07
N VAL A 217 -15.85 13.55 2.17
CA VAL A 217 -14.67 14.25 1.63
C VAL A 217 -15.09 15.51 0.86
N ILE A 218 -16.13 15.41 0.01
CA ILE A 218 -16.64 16.54 -0.75
C ILE A 218 -17.28 17.59 0.18
N HIS A 219 -18.01 17.16 1.20
CA HIS A 219 -18.54 18.06 2.22
C HIS A 219 -17.41 18.84 2.92
N THR A 220 -16.35 18.15 3.33
CA THR A 220 -15.17 18.77 3.96
C THR A 220 -14.48 19.74 3.01
N LEU A 221 -14.29 19.39 1.74
CA LEU A 221 -13.71 20.27 0.73
C LEU A 221 -14.53 21.55 0.55
N ARG A 222 -15.87 21.49 0.57
CA ARG A 222 -16.74 22.68 0.52
C ARG A 222 -16.52 23.60 1.72
N GLN A 223 -16.41 23.05 2.93
CA GLN A 223 -16.09 23.81 4.14
C GLN A 223 -14.71 24.49 4.06
N GLN A 224 -13.78 23.91 3.31
CA GLN A 224 -12.44 24.43 3.07
C GLN A 224 -12.33 25.36 1.86
N GLY A 225 -13.44 25.94 1.38
CA GLY A 225 -13.44 26.83 0.22
C GLY A 225 -13.21 26.09 -1.11
N HIS A 226 -13.79 24.90 -1.25
CA HIS A 226 -13.67 24.00 -2.41
C HIS A 226 -12.28 23.39 -2.62
N GLY A 227 -11.37 23.56 -1.66
CA GLY A 227 -10.05 22.96 -1.67
C GLY A 227 -9.22 23.24 -2.94
N PRO A 228 -8.42 22.29 -3.42
CA PRO A 228 -7.59 22.48 -4.61
C PRO A 228 -8.41 22.55 -5.91
N TRP A 229 -9.72 22.29 -5.88
CA TRP A 229 -10.60 22.52 -7.03
C TRP A 229 -10.94 24.00 -7.23
N ARG A 230 -10.83 24.83 -6.18
CA ARG A 230 -10.98 26.31 -6.17
C ARG A 230 -12.35 26.85 -6.61
N GLN A 231 -13.17 26.06 -7.29
CA GLN A 231 -14.47 26.42 -7.83
C GLN A 231 -15.47 25.30 -7.56
N GLU A 232 -16.66 25.65 -7.04
CA GLU A 232 -17.72 24.68 -6.74
C GLU A 232 -18.11 23.85 -7.98
N ALA A 233 -18.26 24.49 -9.15
CA ALA A 233 -18.63 23.80 -10.38
C ALA A 233 -17.62 22.70 -10.77
N ARG A 234 -16.33 22.90 -10.48
CA ARG A 234 -15.28 21.91 -10.76
C ARG A 234 -15.30 20.77 -9.73
N LEU A 235 -15.51 21.12 -8.46
CA LEU A 235 -15.63 20.14 -7.37
C LEU A 235 -16.84 19.22 -7.58
N VAL A 236 -18.01 19.78 -7.91
CA VAL A 236 -19.24 19.04 -8.24
C VAL A 236 -19.00 18.11 -9.42
N ARG A 237 -18.42 18.62 -10.51
CA ARG A 237 -18.07 17.79 -11.67
C ARG A 237 -17.15 16.63 -11.30
N HIS A 238 -16.15 16.86 -10.45
CA HIS A 238 -15.26 15.79 -9.97
C HIS A 238 -16.02 14.76 -9.13
N HIS A 239 -16.83 15.22 -8.20
CA HIS A 239 -17.71 14.37 -7.38
C HIS A 239 -18.58 13.46 -8.27
N ASP A 240 -19.32 14.04 -9.21
CA ASP A 240 -20.27 13.29 -10.04
C ASP A 240 -19.56 12.24 -10.91
N ARG A 241 -18.39 12.58 -11.47
CA ARG A 241 -17.56 11.65 -12.25
C ARG A 241 -17.04 10.49 -11.40
N LEU A 242 -16.50 10.79 -10.22
CA LEU A 242 -15.96 9.78 -9.31
C LEU A 242 -17.07 8.90 -8.75
N ARG A 243 -18.20 9.49 -8.36
CA ARG A 243 -19.39 8.77 -7.88
C ARG A 243 -19.92 7.81 -8.95
N LYS A 244 -20.11 8.28 -10.19
CA LYS A 244 -20.52 7.44 -11.31
C LYS A 244 -19.55 6.27 -11.56
N ALA A 245 -18.24 6.53 -11.48
CA ALA A 245 -17.23 5.48 -11.62
C ALA A 245 -17.27 4.46 -10.48
N LEU A 246 -17.53 4.89 -9.23
CA LEU A 246 -17.73 4.01 -8.08
C LEU A 246 -18.99 3.15 -8.24
N GLU A 247 -20.11 3.77 -8.61
CA GLU A 247 -21.38 3.08 -8.88
C GLU A 247 -21.23 2.00 -9.97
N ALA A 248 -20.47 2.30 -11.04
CA ALA A 248 -20.19 1.35 -12.11
C ALA A 248 -19.38 0.12 -11.67
N VAL A 249 -18.64 0.19 -10.56
CA VAL A 249 -17.88 -0.93 -10.01
C VAL A 249 -18.47 -1.52 -8.73
N SER A 250 -19.56 -0.94 -8.19
CA SER A 250 -20.23 -1.42 -6.99
C SER A 250 -20.54 -2.92 -6.98
N PRO A 251 -21.06 -3.54 -8.07
CA PRO A 251 -21.31 -4.99 -8.09
C PRO A 251 -20.05 -5.83 -7.85
N LEU A 252 -18.88 -5.36 -8.33
CA LEU A 252 -17.60 -6.04 -8.11
C LEU A 252 -17.10 -5.86 -6.68
N LEU A 253 -17.24 -4.67 -6.09
CA LEU A 253 -16.93 -4.43 -4.67
C LEU A 253 -17.77 -5.35 -3.75
N GLU A 254 -19.06 -5.50 -4.04
CA GLU A 254 -19.93 -6.39 -3.27
C GLU A 254 -19.60 -7.87 -3.47
N ALA A 255 -19.24 -8.28 -4.69
CA ALA A 255 -18.76 -9.63 -4.93
C ALA A 255 -17.48 -9.91 -4.13
N ARG A 256 -16.54 -8.98 -4.12
CA ARG A 256 -15.28 -9.08 -3.38
C ARG A 256 -15.51 -9.15 -1.87
N ARG A 257 -16.43 -8.35 -1.33
CA ARG A 257 -16.88 -8.47 0.07
C ARG A 257 -17.34 -9.89 0.39
N ARG A 258 -18.24 -10.47 -0.41
CA ARG A 258 -18.71 -11.85 -0.22
C ARG A 258 -17.56 -12.87 -0.23
N HIS A 259 -16.56 -12.65 -1.09
CA HIS A 259 -15.35 -13.47 -1.16
C HIS A 259 -14.30 -13.19 -0.06
N GLY A 260 -14.57 -12.26 0.86
CA GLY A 260 -13.72 -12.02 2.03
C GLY A 260 -12.54 -11.07 1.77
N PHE A 261 -12.65 -10.18 0.79
CA PHE A 261 -11.65 -9.14 0.53
C PHE A 261 -11.86 -7.86 1.34
N GLN A 262 -13.00 -7.70 2.00
CA GLN A 262 -13.21 -6.63 2.97
C GLN A 262 -12.69 -7.09 4.34
N ARG A 263 -11.72 -6.35 4.89
CA ARG A 263 -10.96 -6.73 6.09
C ARG A 263 -10.59 -5.51 6.90
N ARG A 264 -10.21 -5.70 8.15
CA ARG A 264 -9.56 -4.65 8.94
C ARG A 264 -8.17 -4.38 8.38
N CYS A 265 -8.05 -3.30 7.65
CA CYS A 265 -6.85 -2.89 6.95
C CYS A 265 -6.20 -1.69 7.67
N HIS A 266 -5.20 -1.06 7.06
CA HIS A 266 -4.56 0.12 7.63
C HIS A 266 -5.46 1.36 7.52
N GLY A 267 -6.18 1.50 6.40
CA GLY A 267 -7.14 2.59 6.18
C GLY A 267 -6.49 3.89 5.70
N ASP A 268 -5.29 4.22 6.18
CA ASP A 268 -4.56 5.46 5.83
C ASP A 268 -3.09 5.25 5.42
N MET A 269 -2.82 4.25 4.57
CA MET A 269 -1.46 3.82 4.23
C MET A 269 -0.79 4.68 3.12
N HIS A 270 -0.72 6.00 3.31
CA HIS A 270 0.09 6.86 2.44
C HIS A 270 1.58 6.85 2.84
N LEU A 271 2.49 7.38 2.01
CA LEU A 271 3.93 7.25 2.24
C LEU A 271 4.44 7.93 3.52
N ALA A 272 3.77 8.97 4.01
CA ALA A 272 4.12 9.57 5.29
C ALA A 272 3.77 8.70 6.52
N ASN A 273 2.97 7.64 6.32
CA ASN A 273 2.57 6.64 7.31
C ASN A 273 3.29 5.30 7.09
N ILE A 274 4.44 5.34 6.41
CA ILE A 274 5.35 4.20 6.27
C ILE A 274 6.75 4.68 6.63
N CYS A 275 7.42 3.98 7.53
CA CYS A 275 8.81 4.26 7.88
C CYS A 275 9.73 3.08 7.61
N THR A 276 11.02 3.34 7.54
CA THR A 276 12.06 2.31 7.46
C THR A 276 12.70 2.18 8.82
N LEU A 277 12.67 0.98 9.41
CA LEU A 277 13.28 0.71 10.69
C LEU A 277 13.91 -0.68 10.64
N ASP A 278 15.19 -0.75 11.02
CA ASP A 278 16.01 -1.97 10.93
C ASP A 278 15.95 -2.58 9.52
N ASP A 279 16.18 -1.74 8.51
CA ASP A 279 16.16 -2.07 7.06
C ASP A 279 14.86 -2.70 6.55
N ARG A 280 13.74 -2.46 7.24
CA ARG A 280 12.41 -2.95 6.85
C ARG A 280 11.35 -1.85 6.82
N PRO A 281 10.39 -1.92 5.89
CA PRO A 281 9.23 -1.07 5.92
C PRO A 281 8.28 -1.41 7.05
N TRP A 282 7.71 -0.39 7.68
CA TRP A 282 6.65 -0.54 8.67
C TRP A 282 5.55 0.50 8.43
N PRO A 283 4.34 0.07 8.05
CA PRO A 283 3.16 0.92 8.07
C PRO A 283 2.77 1.24 9.52
N PHE A 284 2.54 2.50 9.82
CA PHE A 284 2.17 2.98 11.15
C PHE A 284 1.06 4.03 11.07
N ASP A 285 0.40 4.28 12.19
CA ASP A 285 -0.75 5.20 12.26
C ASP A 285 -1.98 4.72 11.45
N ALA A 286 -2.23 3.41 11.48
CA ALA A 286 -3.45 2.80 10.98
C ALA A 286 -4.69 3.33 11.74
N ILE A 287 -5.78 3.51 11.00
CA ILE A 287 -7.01 4.12 11.53
C ILE A 287 -7.61 3.24 12.62
N GLU A 288 -7.57 3.73 13.86
CA GLU A 288 -8.11 3.06 15.03
C GLU A 288 -9.53 3.48 15.38
N PHE A 289 -9.94 4.67 14.95
CA PHE A 289 -11.12 5.34 15.50
C PHE A 289 -12.41 5.16 14.69
N SER A 290 -12.33 4.67 13.45
CA SER A 290 -13.50 4.47 12.60
C SER A 290 -13.40 3.17 11.80
N ASP A 291 -14.37 2.29 12.02
CA ASP A 291 -14.47 1.03 11.28
C ASP A 291 -14.97 1.22 9.85
N ASP A 292 -15.66 2.32 9.55
CA ASP A 292 -16.12 2.59 8.18
C ASP A 292 -14.95 2.87 7.22
N ILE A 293 -13.83 3.38 7.73
CA ILE A 293 -12.62 3.67 6.96
C ILE A 293 -11.42 2.76 7.35
N GLY A 294 -11.54 1.98 8.41
CA GLY A 294 -10.58 0.94 8.81
C GLY A 294 -10.94 -0.48 8.32
N ILE A 295 -12.24 -0.78 8.10
CA ILE A 295 -12.70 -2.06 7.54
C ILE A 295 -13.06 -1.86 6.07
N ILE A 296 -12.09 -2.12 5.21
CA ILE A 296 -12.15 -1.75 3.79
C ILE A 296 -11.69 -2.90 2.89
N ASP A 297 -11.89 -2.75 1.58
CA ASP A 297 -11.36 -3.70 0.60
C ASP A 297 -9.83 -3.67 0.59
N CYS A 298 -9.20 -4.85 0.59
CA CYS A 298 -7.74 -5.01 0.57
C CYS A 298 -7.08 -4.26 -0.60
N ALA A 299 -7.71 -4.23 -1.78
CA ALA A 299 -7.20 -3.48 -2.92
C ALA A 299 -7.35 -1.96 -2.74
N TYR A 300 -8.35 -1.50 -1.97
CA TYR A 300 -8.51 -0.07 -1.65
C TYR A 300 -7.48 0.40 -0.62
N ASP A 301 -7.07 -0.47 0.30
CA ASP A 301 -5.94 -0.24 1.19
C ASP A 301 -4.61 -0.15 0.41
N LEU A 302 -4.33 -1.16 -0.42
CA LEU A 302 -3.11 -1.23 -1.25
C LEU A 302 -3.03 -0.12 -2.32
N ALA A 303 -4.17 0.36 -2.84
CA ALA A 303 -4.19 1.46 -3.80
C ALA A 303 -3.62 2.76 -3.23
N PHE A 304 -3.61 2.92 -1.90
CA PHE A 304 -3.16 4.14 -1.25
C PHE A 304 -1.64 4.37 -1.43
N PRO A 305 -0.75 3.48 -0.97
CA PRO A 305 0.69 3.68 -1.15
C PRO A 305 1.09 3.68 -2.63
N VAL A 306 0.44 2.86 -3.47
CA VAL A 306 0.70 2.83 -4.92
C VAL A 306 0.37 4.18 -5.56
N MET A 307 -0.79 4.75 -5.26
CA MET A 307 -1.17 6.07 -5.78
C MET A 307 -0.20 7.16 -5.32
N ASP A 308 0.18 7.15 -4.04
CA ASP A 308 1.08 8.17 -3.49
C ASP A 308 2.49 8.10 -4.11
N MET A 309 2.99 6.88 -4.36
CA MET A 309 4.22 6.67 -5.14
C MET A 309 4.13 7.23 -6.56
N LEU A 310 3.01 7.02 -7.25
CA LEU A 310 2.80 7.53 -8.61
C LEU A 310 2.77 9.06 -8.66
N VAL A 311 2.09 9.71 -7.70
CA VAL A 311 2.07 11.18 -7.60
C VAL A 311 3.46 11.77 -7.36
N ARG A 312 4.32 11.03 -6.65
CA ARG A 312 5.70 11.42 -6.34
C ARG A 312 6.71 11.04 -7.42
N GLY A 313 6.29 10.37 -8.49
CA GLY A 313 7.15 10.01 -9.62
C GLY A 313 7.99 8.74 -9.44
N VAL A 314 7.87 8.03 -8.32
CA VAL A 314 8.56 6.74 -8.05
C VAL A 314 7.77 5.57 -8.65
N ARG A 315 7.69 5.57 -9.98
CA ARG A 315 6.82 4.65 -10.77
C ARG A 315 7.28 3.20 -10.72
N GLN A 316 8.58 2.96 -10.65
CA GLN A 316 9.14 1.60 -10.62
C GLN A 316 8.75 0.89 -9.32
N GLU A 317 8.82 1.62 -8.21
CA GLU A 317 8.47 1.19 -6.86
C GLU A 317 6.96 0.94 -6.78
N ALA A 318 6.14 1.84 -7.32
CA ALA A 318 4.68 1.67 -7.41
C ALA A 318 4.29 0.39 -8.16
N TRP A 319 4.91 0.16 -9.33
CA TRP A 319 4.68 -1.02 -10.15
C TRP A 319 5.16 -2.31 -9.45
N THR A 320 6.26 -2.23 -8.71
CA THR A 320 6.81 -3.36 -7.95
C THR A 320 5.91 -3.74 -6.78
N LEU A 321 5.47 -2.76 -5.98
CA LEU A 321 4.50 -2.94 -4.89
C LEU A 321 3.22 -3.58 -5.40
N PHE A 322 2.65 -3.03 -6.49
CA PHE A 322 1.44 -3.57 -7.13
C PHE A 322 1.61 -5.03 -7.54
N ASN A 323 2.64 -5.36 -8.33
CA ASN A 323 2.80 -6.71 -8.86
C ASN A 323 3.15 -7.73 -7.76
N ARG A 324 4.02 -7.36 -6.81
CA ARG A 324 4.39 -8.24 -5.71
C ARG A 324 3.18 -8.54 -4.82
N ALA A 325 2.36 -7.54 -4.51
CA ALA A 325 1.16 -7.75 -3.70
C ALA A 325 0.12 -8.63 -4.41
N LEU A 326 -0.08 -8.47 -5.73
CA LEU A 326 -0.97 -9.33 -6.53
C LEU A 326 -0.42 -10.75 -6.74
N GLU A 327 0.90 -10.90 -6.73
CA GLU A 327 1.56 -12.19 -6.73
C GLU A 327 1.35 -12.92 -5.40
N ALA A 328 1.65 -12.26 -4.28
CA ALA A 328 1.51 -12.81 -2.92
C ALA A 328 0.05 -13.14 -2.56
N SER A 329 -0.88 -12.22 -2.81
CA SER A 329 -2.31 -12.42 -2.52
C SER A 329 -3.03 -13.31 -3.54
N GLY A 330 -2.53 -13.36 -4.78
CA GLY A 330 -3.21 -13.99 -5.91
C GLY A 330 -4.41 -13.20 -6.46
N ASP A 331 -4.76 -12.04 -5.89
CA ASP A 331 -6.01 -11.30 -6.13
C ASP A 331 -6.01 -10.43 -7.40
N ILE A 332 -6.09 -11.07 -8.56
CA ILE A 332 -6.27 -10.36 -9.83
C ILE A 332 -7.70 -9.86 -10.06
N THR A 333 -8.64 -10.15 -9.15
CA THR A 333 -10.04 -9.77 -9.33
C THR A 333 -10.26 -8.27 -9.12
N ALA A 334 -9.33 -7.61 -8.42
CA ALA A 334 -9.35 -6.18 -8.19
C ALA A 334 -8.95 -5.34 -9.41
N LEU A 335 -8.37 -5.91 -10.48
CA LEU A 335 -7.77 -5.16 -11.60
C LEU A 335 -8.70 -4.06 -12.17
N ARG A 336 -9.99 -4.36 -12.32
CA ARG A 336 -10.98 -3.40 -12.84
C ARG A 336 -11.27 -2.24 -11.88
N LEU A 337 -11.01 -2.40 -10.58
CA LEU A 337 -11.23 -1.37 -9.56
C LEU A 337 -10.10 -0.35 -9.47
N TRP A 338 -8.87 -0.74 -9.81
CA TRP A 338 -7.66 0.05 -9.53
C TRP A 338 -7.75 1.54 -9.90
N PRO A 339 -8.21 1.91 -11.12
CA PRO A 339 -8.26 3.32 -11.49
C PRO A 339 -9.17 4.13 -10.56
N VAL A 340 -10.36 3.62 -10.25
CA VAL A 340 -11.31 4.35 -9.39
C VAL A 340 -10.86 4.37 -7.92
N LEU A 341 -10.24 3.30 -7.43
CA LEU A 341 -9.68 3.25 -6.08
C LEU A 341 -8.53 4.27 -5.92
N MET A 342 -7.62 4.35 -6.90
CA MET A 342 -6.55 5.35 -6.89
C MET A 342 -7.09 6.79 -6.99
N ALA A 343 -8.10 7.04 -7.84
CA ALA A 343 -8.73 8.37 -7.93
C ALA A 343 -9.41 8.78 -6.62
N MET A 344 -10.07 7.85 -5.93
CA MET A 344 -10.65 8.08 -4.61
C MET A 344 -9.57 8.39 -3.56
N ARG A 345 -8.49 7.60 -3.49
CA ARG A 345 -7.38 7.87 -2.56
C ARG A 345 -6.68 9.20 -2.85
N ALA A 346 -6.50 9.55 -4.11
CA ALA A 346 -5.94 10.84 -4.51
C ALA A 346 -6.86 12.00 -4.12
N THR A 347 -8.19 11.84 -4.22
CA THR A 347 -9.16 12.84 -3.76
C THR A 347 -9.07 13.07 -2.25
N ILE A 348 -8.95 12.01 -1.45
CA ILE A 348 -8.73 12.09 0.00
C ILE A 348 -7.42 12.81 0.32
N ARG A 349 -6.32 12.51 -0.38
CA ARG A 349 -5.05 13.20 -0.16
C ARG A 349 -5.06 14.65 -0.59
N ALA A 350 -5.77 14.97 -1.67
CA ALA A 350 -5.97 16.36 -2.10
C ALA A 350 -6.66 17.18 -1.00
N MET A 351 -7.70 16.63 -0.36
CA MET A 351 -8.36 17.24 0.79
C MET A 351 -7.42 17.37 2.00
N ALA A 352 -6.72 16.28 2.37
CA ALA A 352 -5.85 16.26 3.54
C ALA A 352 -4.68 17.27 3.42
N GLU A 353 -4.00 17.30 2.26
CA GLU A 353 -2.90 18.25 2.02
C GLU A 353 -3.38 19.69 1.96
N TRP A 354 -4.59 19.95 1.44
CA TRP A 354 -5.16 21.29 1.45
C TRP A 354 -5.43 21.76 2.88
N GLY A 355 -6.10 20.93 3.69
CA GLY A 355 -6.36 21.21 5.10
C GLY A 355 -5.08 21.37 5.93
N ALA A 356 -4.00 20.68 5.55
CA ALA A 356 -2.68 20.83 6.17
C ALA A 356 -1.90 22.09 5.72
N GLY A 357 -2.45 22.90 4.82
CA GLY A 357 -1.77 24.11 4.32
C GLY A 357 -0.70 23.83 3.25
N HIS A 358 -0.80 22.71 2.53
CA HIS A 358 0.13 22.32 1.46
C HIS A 358 -0.54 22.38 0.08
N PRO A 359 -0.92 23.56 -0.44
CA PRO A 359 -1.74 23.71 -1.64
C PRO A 359 -1.11 23.10 -2.89
N ARG A 360 0.23 23.16 -3.04
CA ARG A 360 0.93 22.56 -4.18
C ARG A 360 0.82 21.03 -4.19
N ALA A 361 0.99 20.39 -3.03
CA ALA A 361 0.83 18.94 -2.91
C ALA A 361 -0.63 18.55 -3.18
N ALA A 362 -1.59 19.28 -2.61
CA ALA A 362 -3.01 19.08 -2.83
C ALA A 362 -3.38 19.15 -4.32
N GLU A 363 -2.83 20.12 -5.06
CA GLU A 363 -3.01 20.24 -6.50
C GLU A 363 -2.44 19.04 -7.27
N SER A 364 -1.28 18.50 -6.90
CA SER A 364 -0.71 17.31 -7.54
C SER A 364 -1.64 16.10 -7.41
N TYR A 365 -2.17 15.83 -6.21
CA TYR A 365 -3.13 14.74 -6.01
C TYR A 365 -4.45 14.97 -6.75
N ARG A 366 -4.95 16.21 -6.79
CA ARG A 366 -6.14 16.57 -7.57
C ARG A 366 -5.95 16.31 -9.06
N HIS A 367 -4.84 16.77 -9.65
CA HIS A 367 -4.52 16.53 -11.06
C HIS A 367 -4.43 15.03 -11.35
N PHE A 368 -3.80 14.26 -10.45
CA PHE A 368 -3.73 12.81 -10.59
C PHE A 368 -5.14 12.19 -10.62
N ALA A 369 -5.99 12.52 -9.65
CA ALA A 369 -7.37 12.00 -9.57
C ALA A 369 -8.17 12.28 -10.86
N GLU A 370 -8.16 13.53 -11.33
CA GLU A 370 -8.85 13.93 -12.56
C GLU A 370 -8.26 13.24 -13.81
N SER A 371 -6.94 13.06 -13.86
CA SER A 371 -6.27 12.41 -14.99
C SER A 371 -6.57 10.92 -15.09
N VAL A 372 -6.76 10.25 -13.94
CA VAL A 372 -7.17 8.84 -13.89
C VAL A 372 -8.63 8.70 -14.30
N LEU A 373 -9.52 9.55 -13.78
CA LEU A 373 -10.94 9.54 -14.19
C LEU A 373 -11.12 9.84 -15.68
N ALA A 374 -10.38 10.81 -16.21
CA ALA A 374 -10.41 11.11 -17.65
C ALA A 374 -10.03 9.89 -18.50
N ARG A 375 -9.03 9.10 -18.08
CA ARG A 375 -8.64 7.84 -18.75
C ARG A 375 -9.68 6.74 -18.61
N VAL A 376 -10.37 6.66 -17.47
CA VAL A 376 -11.46 5.70 -17.27
C VAL A 376 -12.62 5.99 -18.22
N GLU A 377 -12.94 7.26 -18.41
CA GLU A 377 -14.03 7.73 -19.30
C GLU A 377 -13.65 7.69 -20.78
N SER A 378 -12.40 8.03 -21.11
CA SER A 378 -11.93 8.11 -22.50
C SER A 378 -11.45 6.79 -23.06
N ARG A 379 -11.41 5.72 -22.24
CA ARG A 379 -10.94 4.40 -22.64
C ARG A 379 -11.70 3.98 -23.91
N PRO A 380 -11.05 3.98 -25.09
CA PRO A 380 -11.68 3.40 -26.26
C PRO A 380 -11.84 1.91 -26.00
N ALA A 381 -12.64 1.22 -26.80
CA ALA A 381 -12.66 -0.24 -26.85
C ALA A 381 -11.34 -0.82 -27.42
N ARG A 382 -10.19 -0.37 -26.91
CA ARG A 382 -8.88 -0.90 -27.26
C ARG A 382 -8.79 -2.32 -26.73
N ARG A 383 -8.52 -3.24 -27.65
CA ARG A 383 -8.24 -4.63 -27.34
C ARG A 383 -7.13 -4.70 -26.27
N PRO A 384 -7.29 -5.52 -25.22
CA PRO A 384 -6.26 -5.68 -24.19
C PRO A 384 -4.92 -6.07 -24.82
N LEU A 385 -3.80 -5.66 -24.19
CA LEU A 385 -2.45 -5.88 -24.69
C LEU A 385 -1.76 -7.00 -23.92
N TRP A 386 -1.24 -7.99 -24.64
CA TRP A 386 -0.33 -9.01 -24.11
C TRP A 386 1.05 -8.87 -24.74
N LEU A 387 2.07 -8.81 -23.89
CA LEU A 387 3.47 -8.83 -24.30
C LEU A 387 4.09 -10.14 -23.83
N ALA A 388 4.31 -11.10 -24.73
CA ALA A 388 5.03 -12.31 -24.40
C ALA A 388 6.54 -12.08 -24.60
N ILE A 389 7.31 -12.26 -23.53
CA ILE A 389 8.77 -12.07 -23.53
C ILE A 389 9.41 -13.45 -23.32
N GLY A 390 10.07 -13.93 -24.36
CA GLY A 390 10.73 -15.24 -24.47
C GLY A 390 12.24 -15.14 -24.60
N GLY A 391 12.91 -16.29 -24.51
CA GLY A 391 14.37 -16.40 -24.57
C GLY A 391 14.92 -17.36 -23.54
N LEU A 392 16.16 -17.79 -23.75
CA LEU A 392 16.85 -18.74 -22.88
C LEU A 392 17.12 -18.18 -21.48
N SER A 393 17.43 -19.04 -20.52
CA SER A 393 17.91 -18.62 -19.20
C SER A 393 19.14 -17.70 -19.36
N GLY A 394 19.23 -16.62 -18.57
CA GLY A 394 20.29 -15.61 -18.74
C GLY A 394 19.98 -14.49 -19.74
N SER A 395 18.94 -14.60 -20.58
CA SER A 395 18.69 -13.62 -21.66
C SER A 395 18.11 -12.27 -21.22
N GLY A 396 17.84 -12.05 -19.94
CA GLY A 396 17.35 -10.76 -19.43
C GLY A 396 15.84 -10.51 -19.56
N LYS A 397 15.01 -11.53 -19.82
CA LYS A 397 13.53 -11.41 -19.91
C LYS A 397 12.89 -10.61 -18.79
N SER A 398 13.19 -10.98 -17.54
CA SER A 398 12.65 -10.30 -16.37
C SER A 398 13.17 -8.88 -16.21
N ALA A 399 14.40 -8.58 -16.66
CA ALA A 399 14.92 -7.22 -16.66
C ALA A 399 14.17 -6.33 -17.65
N LEU A 400 13.92 -6.83 -18.87
CA LEU A 400 13.10 -6.14 -19.87
C LEU A 400 11.66 -5.95 -19.38
N ALA A 401 11.06 -6.99 -18.77
CA ALA A 401 9.72 -6.91 -18.21
C ALA A 401 9.60 -5.83 -17.11
N ARG A 402 10.58 -5.76 -16.19
CA ARG A 402 10.62 -4.74 -15.13
C ARG A 402 10.76 -3.33 -15.69
N ALA A 403 11.57 -3.14 -16.74
CA ALA A 403 11.76 -1.84 -17.37
C ALA A 403 10.51 -1.39 -18.16
N LEU A 404 9.82 -2.33 -18.83
CA LEU A 404 8.62 -2.04 -19.62
C LEU A 404 7.36 -1.83 -18.78
N GLY A 405 7.17 -2.65 -17.75
CA GLY A 405 5.92 -2.72 -16.99
C GLY A 405 5.34 -1.37 -16.54
N PRO A 406 6.12 -0.50 -15.88
CA PRO A 406 5.65 0.80 -15.41
C PRO A 406 5.35 1.83 -16.51
N GLN A 407 5.79 1.59 -17.75
CA GLN A 407 5.57 2.49 -18.89
C GLN A 407 4.21 2.28 -19.56
N LEU A 408 3.55 1.15 -19.28
CA LEU A 408 2.29 0.79 -19.89
C LEU A 408 1.11 1.38 -19.10
N GLU A 409 0.07 1.80 -19.81
CA GLU A 409 -1.19 2.24 -19.21
C GLU A 409 -2.19 1.08 -19.18
N PRO A 410 -3.13 1.04 -18.21
CA PRO A 410 -3.31 1.98 -17.11
C PRO A 410 -2.20 1.92 -16.04
N LEU A 411 -2.01 3.03 -15.33
CA LEU A 411 -1.22 3.05 -14.09
C LEU A 411 -1.72 2.01 -13.05
N PRO A 412 -0.82 1.44 -12.21
CA PRO A 412 0.63 1.68 -12.14
C PRO A 412 1.45 1.01 -13.26
N GLY A 413 0.82 0.17 -14.08
CA GLY A 413 1.47 -0.49 -15.20
C GLY A 413 0.92 -1.88 -15.49
N ALA A 414 1.60 -2.61 -16.36
CA ALA A 414 1.17 -3.95 -16.76
C ALA A 414 1.27 -4.98 -15.62
N LEU A 415 0.33 -5.93 -15.63
CA LEU A 415 0.39 -7.11 -14.77
C LEU A 415 1.54 -8.01 -15.23
N TRP A 416 2.48 -8.29 -14.34
CA TRP A 416 3.62 -9.14 -14.61
C TRP A 416 3.31 -10.60 -14.23
N LEU A 417 3.19 -11.46 -15.23
CA LEU A 417 2.93 -12.88 -15.07
C LEU A 417 4.18 -13.67 -15.41
N ARG A 418 4.87 -14.12 -14.36
CA ARG A 418 6.10 -14.90 -14.46
C ARG A 418 5.80 -16.39 -14.35
N SER A 419 6.31 -17.18 -15.28
CA SER A 419 6.17 -18.64 -15.19
C SER A 419 6.80 -19.20 -13.91
N ASP A 420 7.94 -18.66 -13.49
CA ASP A 420 8.63 -19.06 -12.27
C ASP A 420 7.81 -18.79 -11.00
N GLY A 421 7.33 -17.56 -10.81
CA GLY A 421 6.46 -17.21 -9.67
C GLY A 421 5.11 -17.94 -9.67
N ILE A 422 4.57 -18.29 -10.83
CA ILE A 422 3.38 -19.17 -10.93
C ILE A 422 3.71 -20.60 -10.51
N ARG A 423 4.86 -21.13 -10.94
CA ARG A 423 5.31 -22.47 -10.57
C ARG A 423 5.55 -22.55 -9.06
N LYS A 424 6.18 -21.55 -8.45
CA LYS A 424 6.41 -21.49 -7.00
C LYS A 424 5.10 -21.55 -6.21
N ARG A 425 4.10 -20.78 -6.62
CA ARG A 425 2.75 -20.86 -6.02
C ARG A 425 2.06 -22.21 -6.23
N LEU A 426 2.24 -22.87 -7.37
CA LEU A 426 1.69 -24.21 -7.58
C LEU A 426 2.26 -25.25 -6.60
N PHE A 427 3.44 -24.99 -6.04
CA PHE A 427 4.12 -25.80 -5.04
C PHE A 427 4.03 -25.24 -3.61
N ASN A 428 3.21 -24.20 -3.38
CA ASN A 428 3.10 -23.49 -2.10
C ASN A 428 4.46 -22.99 -1.55
N ARG A 429 5.34 -22.54 -2.45
CA ARG A 429 6.67 -21.98 -2.13
C ARG A 429 6.67 -20.46 -2.27
N ARG A 430 7.49 -19.79 -1.46
CA ARG A 430 7.74 -18.34 -1.62
C ARG A 430 8.52 -18.06 -2.90
N PRO A 431 8.42 -16.86 -3.50
CA PRO A 431 9.12 -16.54 -4.75
C PRO A 431 10.64 -16.69 -4.68
N GLU A 432 11.25 -16.63 -3.50
CA GLU A 432 12.70 -16.75 -3.29
C GLU A 432 13.13 -18.21 -3.02
N GLU A 433 12.19 -19.10 -2.71
CA GLU A 433 12.48 -20.51 -2.41
C GLU A 433 12.70 -21.32 -3.69
N ARG A 434 13.74 -22.16 -3.71
CA ARG A 434 14.01 -23.07 -4.85
C ARG A 434 12.99 -24.19 -4.92
N LEU A 435 12.59 -24.54 -6.14
CA LEU A 435 11.71 -25.69 -6.39
C LEU A 435 12.47 -27.01 -6.54
N PRO A 436 11.85 -28.14 -6.16
CA PRO A 436 12.40 -29.46 -6.45
C PRO A 436 12.39 -29.74 -7.96
N PRO A 437 13.25 -30.66 -8.46
CA PRO A 437 13.28 -31.04 -9.89
C PRO A 437 11.93 -31.46 -10.47
N ASP A 438 11.08 -32.10 -9.65
CA ASP A 438 9.72 -32.51 -10.02
C ASP A 438 8.83 -31.36 -10.52
N ALA A 439 9.12 -30.11 -10.13
CA ALA A 439 8.40 -28.93 -10.59
C ALA A 439 8.58 -28.62 -12.08
N TYR A 440 9.53 -29.30 -12.75
CA TYR A 440 9.88 -29.10 -14.16
C TYR A 440 9.49 -30.28 -15.05
N THR A 441 8.76 -31.28 -14.54
CA THR A 441 8.25 -32.36 -15.38
C THR A 441 7.27 -31.82 -16.45
N PRO A 442 7.07 -32.53 -17.58
CA PRO A 442 6.13 -32.10 -18.63
C PRO A 442 4.72 -31.79 -18.11
N PHE A 443 4.25 -32.55 -17.12
CA PHE A 443 2.98 -32.32 -16.44
C PHE A 443 2.93 -30.95 -15.75
N TRP A 444 3.90 -30.66 -14.87
CA TRP A 444 3.96 -29.40 -14.12
C TRP A 444 4.26 -28.21 -15.03
N HIS A 445 5.09 -28.42 -16.06
CA HIS A 445 5.33 -27.45 -17.11
C HIS A 445 4.01 -27.03 -17.77
N ARG A 446 3.21 -27.97 -18.29
CA ARG A 446 1.91 -27.67 -18.92
C ARG A 446 0.94 -27.01 -17.94
N ARG A 447 0.88 -27.48 -16.68
CA ARG A 447 0.02 -26.91 -15.63
C ARG A 447 0.38 -25.45 -15.31
N CYS A 448 1.68 -25.14 -15.25
CA CYS A 448 2.19 -23.78 -15.04
C CYS A 448 1.75 -22.84 -16.16
N TYR A 449 1.97 -23.21 -17.43
CA TYR A 449 1.59 -22.37 -18.57
C TYR A 449 0.08 -22.21 -18.71
N ARG A 450 -0.72 -23.25 -18.48
CA ARG A 450 -2.19 -23.13 -18.42
C ARG A 450 -2.63 -22.14 -17.33
N ARG A 451 -1.99 -22.16 -16.15
CA ARG A 451 -2.29 -21.20 -15.08
C ARG A 451 -1.87 -19.78 -15.46
N LEU A 452 -0.73 -19.61 -16.13
CA LEU A 452 -0.25 -18.34 -16.66
C LEU A 452 -1.26 -17.74 -17.65
N LEU A 453 -1.67 -18.51 -18.66
CA LEU A 453 -2.67 -18.10 -19.64
C LEU A 453 -4.04 -17.82 -19.01
N ALA A 454 -4.46 -18.59 -18.00
CA ALA A 454 -5.71 -18.32 -17.28
C ALA A 454 -5.69 -16.98 -16.53
N ARG A 455 -4.54 -16.60 -15.94
CA ARG A 455 -4.37 -15.29 -15.30
C ARG A 455 -4.30 -14.16 -16.33
N ALA A 456 -3.63 -14.37 -17.45
CA ALA A 456 -3.59 -13.40 -18.56
C ALA A 456 -5.00 -13.14 -19.12
N ARG A 457 -5.81 -14.20 -19.30
CA ARG A 457 -7.23 -14.13 -19.67
C ARG A 457 -8.05 -13.29 -18.69
N ALA A 458 -7.87 -13.51 -17.38
CA ALA A 458 -8.57 -12.73 -16.36
C ALA A 458 -8.17 -11.24 -16.40
N ALA A 459 -6.88 -10.94 -16.60
CA ALA A 459 -6.41 -9.57 -16.79
C ALA A 459 -7.01 -8.93 -18.06
N ALA A 460 -7.03 -9.66 -19.18
CA ALA A 460 -7.64 -9.19 -20.42
C ALA A 460 -9.14 -8.88 -20.27
N ARG A 461 -9.89 -9.73 -19.57
CA ARG A 461 -11.31 -9.47 -19.24
C ARG A 461 -11.50 -8.23 -18.37
N ALA A 462 -10.53 -7.91 -17.53
CA ALA A 462 -10.51 -6.67 -16.76
C ALA A 462 -10.02 -5.44 -17.57
N GLY A 463 -9.65 -5.62 -18.85
CA GLY A 463 -9.08 -4.57 -19.69
C GLY A 463 -7.66 -4.17 -19.26
N TRP A 464 -6.93 -5.05 -18.57
CA TRP A 464 -5.59 -4.78 -18.05
C TRP A 464 -4.51 -5.42 -18.93
N PRO A 465 -3.43 -4.69 -19.29
CA PRO A 465 -2.32 -5.26 -20.04
C PRO A 465 -1.52 -6.24 -19.20
N ALA A 466 -0.95 -7.25 -19.85
CA ALA A 466 -0.14 -8.26 -19.18
C ALA A 466 1.20 -8.47 -19.90
N ILE A 467 2.27 -8.62 -19.11
CA ILE A 467 3.57 -9.12 -19.57
C ILE A 467 3.67 -10.58 -19.16
N LEU A 468 3.86 -11.45 -20.15
CA LEU A 468 3.95 -12.89 -19.98
C LEU A 468 5.42 -13.32 -20.09
N ASP A 469 6.10 -13.35 -18.94
CA ASP A 469 7.53 -13.61 -18.80
C ASP A 469 7.79 -15.11 -18.57
N ALA A 470 8.27 -15.79 -19.60
CA ALA A 470 8.58 -17.21 -19.58
C ALA A 470 9.64 -17.56 -20.64
N THR A 471 10.18 -18.78 -20.62
CA THR A 471 11.17 -19.16 -21.64
C THR A 471 10.56 -19.26 -23.03
N TRP A 472 9.29 -19.67 -23.12
CA TRP A 472 8.54 -19.89 -24.37
C TRP A 472 9.26 -20.84 -25.34
N PHE A 473 10.06 -21.75 -24.79
CA PHE A 473 10.97 -22.62 -25.53
C PHE A 473 10.24 -23.67 -26.40
N HIS A 474 9.12 -24.22 -25.93
CA HIS A 474 8.40 -25.29 -26.63
C HIS A 474 7.33 -24.74 -27.59
N GLY A 475 7.33 -25.22 -28.84
CA GLY A 475 6.40 -24.80 -29.89
C GLY A 475 4.92 -25.00 -29.56
N GLY A 476 4.56 -26.13 -28.94
CA GLY A 476 3.17 -26.40 -28.54
C GLY A 476 2.61 -25.37 -27.56
N ILE A 477 3.43 -24.86 -26.63
CA ILE A 477 3.02 -23.82 -25.68
C ILE A 477 2.88 -22.45 -26.36
N ARG A 478 3.72 -22.15 -27.37
CA ARG A 478 3.56 -20.94 -28.19
C ARG A 478 2.27 -20.97 -29.01
N ALA A 479 1.90 -22.15 -29.55
CA ALA A 479 0.62 -22.34 -30.22
C ALA A 479 -0.56 -22.16 -29.26
N GLU A 480 -0.49 -22.69 -28.03
CA GLU A 480 -1.50 -22.45 -26.98
C GLU A 480 -1.64 -20.95 -26.65
N LEU A 481 -0.53 -20.20 -26.56
CA LEU A 481 -0.54 -18.75 -26.36
C LEU A 481 -1.27 -18.01 -27.50
N ALA A 482 -0.93 -18.31 -28.76
CA ALA A 482 -1.54 -17.67 -29.92
C ALA A 482 -3.05 -17.96 -30.00
N ALA A 483 -3.45 -19.22 -29.81
CA ALA A 483 -4.86 -19.62 -29.80
C ALA A 483 -5.63 -18.92 -28.67
N GLU A 484 -5.03 -18.84 -27.48
CA GLU A 484 -5.65 -18.19 -26.34
C GLU A 484 -5.77 -16.66 -26.51
N ALA A 485 -4.77 -16.02 -27.12
CA ALA A 485 -4.82 -14.60 -27.45
C ALA A 485 -5.93 -14.31 -28.47
N ALA A 486 -6.04 -15.10 -29.54
CA ALA A 486 -7.11 -15.00 -30.52
C ALA A 486 -8.50 -15.16 -29.86
N ARG A 487 -8.66 -16.17 -28.99
CA ARG A 487 -9.90 -16.43 -28.24
C ARG A 487 -10.30 -15.29 -27.31
N CYS A 488 -9.33 -14.55 -26.77
CA CYS A 488 -9.57 -13.40 -25.91
C CYS A 488 -9.70 -12.08 -26.67
N GLY A 489 -9.42 -12.06 -27.99
CA GLY A 489 -9.42 -10.84 -28.80
C GLY A 489 -8.36 -9.81 -28.36
N VAL A 490 -7.24 -10.27 -27.81
CA VAL A 490 -6.15 -9.38 -27.34
C VAL A 490 -5.16 -9.07 -28.47
N ARG A 491 -4.47 -7.94 -28.37
CA ARG A 491 -3.30 -7.63 -29.18
C ARG A 491 -2.10 -8.33 -28.56
N LEU A 492 -1.54 -9.31 -29.27
CA LEU A 492 -0.41 -10.09 -28.81
C LEU A 492 0.85 -9.64 -29.55
N HIS A 493 1.82 -9.11 -28.81
CA HIS A 493 3.19 -8.95 -29.30
C HIS A 493 4.07 -10.01 -28.66
N THR A 494 4.98 -10.57 -29.45
CA THR A 494 5.89 -11.63 -29.00
C THR A 494 7.33 -11.24 -29.28
N PHE A 495 8.17 -11.29 -28.26
CA PHE A 495 9.56 -10.86 -28.32
C PHE A 495 10.49 -11.97 -27.85
N TRP A 496 11.49 -12.31 -28.64
CA TRP A 496 12.50 -13.30 -28.30
C TRP A 496 13.84 -12.62 -28.01
N LEU A 497 14.28 -12.67 -26.76
CA LEU A 497 15.58 -12.15 -26.35
C LEU A 497 16.68 -13.15 -26.68
N HIS A 498 17.56 -12.76 -27.60
CA HIS A 498 18.69 -13.54 -28.07
C HIS A 498 20.01 -12.95 -27.58
N ALA A 499 20.92 -13.78 -27.09
CA ALA A 499 22.30 -13.42 -26.79
C ALA A 499 23.22 -14.63 -27.03
N PRO A 500 24.52 -14.41 -27.30
CA PRO A 500 25.50 -15.48 -27.43
C PRO A 500 25.55 -16.39 -26.20
N ALA A 501 25.86 -17.67 -26.40
CA ALA A 501 25.84 -18.67 -25.34
C ALA A 501 26.80 -18.33 -24.19
N GLU A 502 27.96 -17.74 -24.52
CA GLU A 502 28.99 -17.29 -23.58
C GLU A 502 28.42 -16.23 -22.62
N VAL A 503 27.73 -15.23 -23.17
CA VAL A 503 27.06 -14.17 -22.40
C VAL A 503 25.96 -14.75 -21.50
N LEU A 504 25.20 -15.72 -22.00
CA LEU A 504 24.16 -16.40 -21.21
C LEU A 504 24.76 -17.17 -20.03
N ARG A 505 25.86 -17.91 -20.26
CA ARG A 505 26.57 -18.67 -19.23
C ARG A 505 27.12 -17.75 -18.15
N GLU A 506 27.81 -16.67 -18.52
CA GLU A 506 28.32 -15.66 -17.59
C GLU A 506 27.19 -15.08 -16.73
N ARG A 507 26.08 -14.69 -17.36
CA ARG A 507 24.91 -14.13 -16.67
C ARG A 507 24.17 -15.12 -15.78
N VAL A 508 24.27 -16.43 -16.02
CA VAL A 508 23.67 -17.45 -15.15
C VAL A 508 24.59 -17.74 -13.96
N MET A 509 25.90 -17.84 -14.19
CA MET A 509 26.90 -18.07 -13.13
C MET A 509 27.04 -16.88 -12.18
N GLY A 510 26.91 -15.64 -12.67
CA GLY A 510 27.00 -14.42 -11.86
C GLY A 510 25.77 -14.11 -10.99
N ARG A 511 24.72 -14.94 -10.98
CA ARG A 511 23.50 -14.69 -10.20
C ARG A 511 23.70 -15.04 -8.73
N ALA A 512 23.93 -14.04 -7.89
CA ALA A 512 23.70 -14.14 -6.45
C ALA A 512 22.29 -13.60 -6.13
N GLY A 513 21.39 -14.45 -5.62
CA GLY A 513 20.10 -14.02 -5.03
C GLY A 513 18.91 -13.79 -5.97
N ASP A 514 18.93 -14.27 -7.23
CA ASP A 514 17.76 -14.25 -8.13
C ASP A 514 16.74 -15.34 -7.75
N ALA A 515 15.45 -15.01 -7.80
CA ALA A 515 14.31 -15.92 -7.66
C ALA A 515 14.25 -17.02 -8.75
N SER A 516 14.91 -16.86 -9.91
CA SER A 516 14.89 -17.85 -10.98
C SER A 516 15.59 -19.16 -10.59
N ASP A 517 14.87 -20.28 -10.66
CA ASP A 517 15.39 -21.62 -10.35
C ASP A 517 16.29 -22.24 -11.45
N ALA A 518 16.66 -21.46 -12.47
CA ALA A 518 17.46 -21.96 -13.59
C ALA A 518 18.95 -21.86 -13.27
N ASP A 519 19.62 -23.01 -13.14
CA ASP A 519 21.06 -23.13 -12.98
C ASP A 519 21.78 -23.34 -14.33
N ALA A 520 23.10 -23.49 -14.29
CA ALA A 520 23.92 -23.76 -15.47
C ALA A 520 23.45 -25.03 -16.22
N ALA A 521 23.04 -26.09 -15.50
CA ALA A 521 22.56 -27.33 -16.11
C ALA A 521 21.22 -27.15 -16.85
N VAL A 522 20.34 -26.26 -16.39
CA VAL A 522 19.12 -25.87 -17.12
C VAL A 522 19.48 -25.12 -18.41
N LEU A 523 20.46 -24.21 -18.36
CA LEU A 523 20.90 -23.46 -19.55
C LEU A 523 21.53 -24.40 -20.58
N GLU A 524 22.44 -25.31 -20.19
CA GLU A 524 23.07 -26.23 -21.14
C GLU A 524 22.04 -27.14 -21.82
N ARG A 525 21.04 -27.64 -21.08
CA ARG A 525 19.93 -28.41 -21.67
C ARG A 525 19.11 -27.59 -22.67
N GLN A 526 18.94 -26.29 -22.42
CA GLN A 526 18.25 -25.41 -23.36
C GLN A 526 19.08 -25.16 -24.61
N LEU A 527 20.39 -24.89 -24.46
CA LEU A 527 21.32 -24.66 -25.57
C LEU A 527 21.43 -25.89 -26.47
N ALA A 528 21.48 -27.10 -25.90
CA ALA A 528 21.53 -28.34 -26.66
C ALA A 528 20.30 -28.58 -27.56
N GLY A 529 19.15 -27.99 -27.21
CA GLY A 529 17.92 -28.05 -28.01
C GLY A 529 17.56 -26.74 -28.71
N TYR A 530 18.48 -25.76 -28.74
CA TYR A 530 18.25 -24.44 -29.32
C TYR A 530 19.07 -24.27 -30.59
N GLU A 531 18.39 -24.26 -31.75
CA GLU A 531 19.02 -23.99 -33.04
C GLU A 531 18.80 -22.55 -33.47
N GLU A 532 17.54 -22.08 -33.44
CA GLU A 532 17.17 -20.74 -33.90
C GLU A 532 16.04 -20.10 -33.07
N PRO A 533 15.91 -18.75 -33.08
CA PRO A 533 14.76 -18.07 -32.52
C PRO A 533 13.42 -18.60 -33.09
N PRO A 534 12.34 -18.66 -32.30
CA PRO A 534 11.05 -19.11 -32.79
C PRO A 534 10.53 -18.28 -33.97
N ALA A 535 10.08 -18.96 -35.03
CA ALA A 535 9.41 -18.32 -36.16
C ALA A 535 8.23 -17.44 -35.69
N GLY A 536 8.10 -16.25 -36.29
CA GLY A 536 7.05 -15.28 -35.99
C GLY A 536 7.26 -14.45 -34.72
N TRP A 537 8.35 -14.63 -33.98
CA TRP A 537 8.70 -13.81 -32.83
C TRP A 537 9.66 -12.68 -33.24
N THR A 538 9.43 -11.47 -32.74
CA THR A 538 10.35 -10.36 -32.96
C THR A 538 11.63 -10.59 -32.15
N VAL A 539 12.75 -10.80 -32.82
CA VAL A 539 14.03 -11.05 -32.16
C VAL A 539 14.62 -9.72 -31.67
N LEU A 540 15.01 -9.71 -30.40
CA LEU A 540 15.68 -8.59 -29.75
C LEU A 540 17.07 -9.02 -29.27
N ASP A 541 18.08 -8.23 -29.59
CA ASP A 541 19.45 -8.46 -29.13
C ASP A 541 19.58 -8.10 -27.65
N ALA A 542 19.69 -9.13 -26.80
CA ALA A 542 19.78 -9.02 -25.36
C ALA A 542 21.16 -8.60 -24.84
N THR A 543 22.12 -8.32 -25.72
CA THR A 543 23.39 -7.66 -25.38
C THR A 543 23.23 -6.14 -25.30
N GLN A 544 22.18 -5.58 -25.92
CA GLN A 544 21.90 -4.15 -25.89
C GLN A 544 21.48 -3.64 -24.51
N ALA A 545 21.67 -2.34 -24.29
CA ALA A 545 21.22 -1.67 -23.08
C ALA A 545 19.68 -1.80 -22.90
N PRO A 546 19.16 -2.00 -21.68
CA PRO A 546 17.73 -2.18 -21.42
C PRO A 546 16.84 -1.08 -22.01
N ALA A 547 17.31 0.18 -22.01
CA ALA A 547 16.58 1.31 -22.58
C ALA A 547 16.37 1.20 -24.10
N ALA A 548 17.31 0.59 -24.83
CA ALA A 548 17.16 0.36 -26.27
C ALA A 548 16.09 -0.71 -26.55
N LEU A 549 16.12 -1.81 -25.79
CA LEU A 549 15.13 -2.89 -25.89
C LEU A 549 13.71 -2.39 -25.57
N VAL A 550 13.57 -1.58 -24.52
CA VAL A 550 12.32 -0.89 -24.17
C VAL A 550 11.79 -0.08 -25.36
N ARG A 551 12.64 0.78 -25.96
CA ARG A 551 12.23 1.62 -27.10
C ARG A 551 11.77 0.80 -28.29
N ALA A 552 12.47 -0.30 -28.59
CA ALA A 552 12.09 -1.21 -29.67
C ALA A 552 10.70 -1.82 -29.44
N VAL A 553 10.44 -2.28 -28.21
CA VAL A 553 9.12 -2.85 -27.85
C VAL A 553 8.02 -1.79 -27.91
N ILE A 554 8.24 -0.60 -27.36
CA ILE A 554 7.24 0.49 -27.38
C ILE A 554 6.91 0.91 -28.81
N ARG A 555 7.91 1.00 -29.69
CA ARG A 555 7.71 1.30 -31.11
C ARG A 555 6.84 0.24 -31.79
N SER A 556 7.14 -1.05 -31.57
CA SER A 556 6.36 -2.16 -32.12
C SER A 556 4.89 -2.11 -31.68
N ILE A 557 4.62 -1.71 -30.42
CA ILE A 557 3.25 -1.55 -29.91
C ILE A 557 2.52 -0.36 -30.57
N ALA A 558 3.25 0.70 -30.91
CA ALA A 558 2.68 1.92 -31.51
C ALA A 558 2.35 1.74 -32.99
N GLU A 559 3.21 1.08 -33.77
CA GLU A 559 3.03 0.83 -35.21
C GLU A 559 1.75 0.03 -35.52
N GLU A 560 1.33 -0.88 -34.63
CA GLU A 560 0.06 -1.62 -34.75
C GLU A 560 -1.18 -0.72 -34.49
N GLY A 561 -0.98 0.38 -33.75
CA GLY A 561 -2.04 1.31 -33.36
C GLY A 561 -2.39 2.37 -34.41
N GLU A 562 -1.48 2.66 -35.35
CA GLU A 562 -1.65 3.65 -36.42
C GLU A 562 -2.24 3.04 -37.71
N GLY A 563 -2.20 1.72 -37.86
CA GLY A 563 -2.73 0.99 -39.03
C GLY A 563 -4.23 0.63 -38.97
N ARG A 564 -5.04 1.33 -38.17
CA ARG A 564 -6.49 1.08 -38.05
C ARG A 564 -7.34 2.34 -38.06
#